data_AF-A0AAN8RKK9-F1
#
_entry.id   AF-A0AAN8RKK9-F1
#
_cell.length_a   1.000
_cell.length_b   1.000
_cell.length_c   1.000
_cell.angle_alpha   90.00
_cell.angle_beta   90.00
_cell.angle_gamma   90.00
#
_symmetry.space_group_name_H-M   'P 1'
#
loop_
_entity.id
_entity.type
_entity.pdbx_description
1 polymer ?
#
loop_
_entity_poly.entity_id
_entity_poly.type
_entity_poly.pdbx_seq_one_letter_code
_entity_poly.pdbx_strand_id
1 'polypeptide(L)'
;MFSVAKFAKAAPCTKPLLGFASLALMIAFIFSTVIVTAGKQESSKGLYIVSFEYDVPVGNNRLVRRQEDDAETTTIVQTRSIATISQTRTVAPEPTEDPTPADNKESTASSTMPTPTPNLKLQEKFKNMVQSLIEDDNMNATVQFNHARVSYSGICVEVTSMEGIKGAQWRCGSINTTEVLGATAGGDPFDLIGVASFFKDKIAFSLPWWVATVCLGIAMLCQMLLMLPLLPIPPVVQKVTAVLALLGCTALLGGLVLQHVASNTVASLSLRLTMGAVNAHVGRMNQALGWTGFALSLLANIGIWVIVAAEMAIEKGEQMMNHATEAAFDKVESRLPFSHPAQNRSVSGSSTASSGLGRSLRDNGPDVLRGLAKAKTRGEALSAVAGGFRNEKTGHYGNGTVIV
;
A
#
# COMPACT_ATOMS: atom_id res chain seq x y z
N MET A 1 -26.65 -22.60 -12.08
CA MET A 1 -26.16 -23.10 -10.79
C MET A 1 -24.70 -23.48 -10.95
N PHE A 2 -23.79 -22.66 -10.42
CA PHE A 2 -22.34 -22.83 -10.57
C PHE A 2 -21.88 -24.13 -9.89
N SER A 3 -21.40 -25.10 -10.68
CA SER A 3 -20.82 -26.32 -10.14
C SER A 3 -19.37 -26.03 -9.71
N VAL A 4 -19.24 -25.42 -8.52
CA VAL A 4 -17.98 -25.17 -7.79
C VAL A 4 -17.17 -26.46 -7.60
N ALA A 5 -17.82 -27.63 -7.70
CA ALA A 5 -17.20 -28.95 -7.63
C ALA A 5 -16.14 -29.23 -8.71
N LYS A 6 -16.14 -28.52 -9.85
CA LYS A 6 -15.07 -28.67 -10.88
C LYS A 6 -13.83 -27.84 -10.59
N PHE A 7 -13.95 -26.69 -9.91
CA PHE A 7 -12.79 -25.86 -9.55
C PHE A 7 -11.89 -26.54 -8.49
N ALA A 8 -12.47 -27.36 -7.62
CA ALA A 8 -11.73 -28.12 -6.63
C ALA A 8 -10.79 -29.20 -7.23
N LYS A 9 -10.98 -29.59 -8.49
CA LYS A 9 -10.24 -30.69 -9.13
C LYS A 9 -9.18 -30.25 -10.14
N ALA A 10 -9.22 -29.02 -10.63
CA ALA A 10 -8.44 -28.61 -11.82
C ALA A 10 -7.14 -27.85 -11.55
N ALA A 11 -6.85 -27.39 -10.34
CA ALA A 11 -5.59 -26.65 -10.11
C ALA A 11 -4.98 -26.91 -8.72
N PRO A 12 -4.39 -28.09 -8.47
CA PRO A 12 -3.53 -28.30 -7.30
C PRO A 12 -2.40 -27.25 -7.20
N CYS A 13 -2.05 -26.59 -8.30
CA CYS A 13 -0.99 -25.58 -8.37
C CYS A 13 -1.41 -24.14 -8.00
N THR A 14 -2.71 -23.78 -7.99
CA THR A 14 -3.10 -22.38 -7.69
C THR A 14 -3.09 -22.07 -6.21
N LYS A 15 -3.46 -23.04 -5.36
CA LYS A 15 -3.44 -22.88 -3.89
C LYS A 15 -2.08 -22.46 -3.32
N PRO A 16 -0.94 -23.11 -3.66
CA PRO A 16 0.36 -22.69 -3.15
C PRO A 16 0.77 -21.31 -3.68
N LEU A 17 0.44 -20.99 -4.94
CA LEU A 17 0.74 -19.68 -5.52
C LEU A 17 -0.04 -18.56 -4.82
N LEU A 18 -1.33 -18.78 -4.55
CA LEU A 18 -2.18 -17.84 -3.83
C LEU A 18 -1.68 -17.63 -2.39
N GLY A 19 -1.16 -18.68 -1.76
CA GLY A 19 -0.58 -18.64 -0.42
C GLY A 19 0.72 -17.87 -0.36
N PHE A 20 1.60 -18.10 -1.34
CA PHE A 20 2.82 -17.32 -1.51
C PHE A 20 2.53 -15.83 -1.73
N ALA A 21 1.57 -15.51 -2.61
CA ALA A 21 1.18 -14.13 -2.87
C ALA A 21 0.57 -13.46 -1.61
N SER A 22 -0.25 -14.18 -0.85
CA SER A 22 -0.80 -13.68 0.42
C SER A 22 0.29 -13.39 1.46
N LEU A 23 1.24 -14.31 1.63
CA LEU A 23 2.37 -14.14 2.54
C LEU A 23 3.26 -12.95 2.12
N ALA A 24 3.55 -12.83 0.82
CA ALA A 24 4.34 -11.73 0.28
C ALA A 24 3.64 -10.37 0.47
N LEU A 25 2.31 -10.29 0.26
CA LEU A 25 1.53 -9.09 0.56
C LEU A 25 1.52 -8.75 2.05
N MET A 26 1.42 -9.74 2.92
CA MET A 26 1.47 -9.54 4.37
C MET A 26 2.82 -8.94 4.79
N ILE A 27 3.94 -9.50 4.33
CA ILE A 27 5.28 -8.98 4.65
C ILE A 27 5.44 -7.55 4.10
N ALA A 28 5.00 -7.30 2.86
CA ALA A 28 5.04 -5.97 2.26
C ALA A 28 4.20 -4.95 3.05
N PHE A 29 3.00 -5.34 3.51
CA PHE A 29 2.15 -4.53 4.37
C PHE A 29 2.80 -4.22 5.72
N ILE A 30 3.42 -5.22 6.36
CA ILE A 30 4.15 -5.03 7.62
C ILE A 30 5.29 -4.03 7.43
N PHE A 31 6.11 -4.19 6.38
CA PHE A 31 7.21 -3.24 6.11
C PHE A 31 6.70 -1.83 5.82
N SER A 32 5.65 -1.69 5.02
CA SER A 32 5.01 -0.38 4.77
C SER A 32 4.51 0.25 6.08
N THR A 33 3.86 -0.54 6.93
CA THR A 33 3.35 -0.08 8.24
C THR A 33 4.49 0.32 9.18
N VAL A 34 5.56 -0.46 9.26
CA VAL A 34 6.75 -0.14 10.08
C VAL A 34 7.37 1.17 9.62
N ILE A 35 7.51 1.39 8.31
CA ILE A 35 8.08 2.62 7.75
C ILE A 35 7.24 3.85 8.15
N VAL A 36 5.91 3.73 8.10
CA VAL A 36 5.00 4.82 8.46
C VAL A 36 4.92 5.06 9.97
N THR A 37 5.12 4.04 10.81
CA THR A 37 4.88 4.09 12.27
C THR A 37 6.14 4.19 13.13
N ALA A 38 7.33 3.87 12.61
CA ALA A 38 8.55 3.78 13.42
C ALA A 38 8.99 5.10 14.06
N GLY A 39 8.50 6.25 13.60
CA GLY A 39 8.83 7.56 14.17
C GLY A 39 8.34 7.81 15.60
N LYS A 40 7.58 6.89 16.20
CA LYS A 40 7.08 7.03 17.58
C LYS A 40 7.93 6.30 18.63
N GLN A 41 8.83 5.41 18.22
CA GLN A 41 9.58 4.58 19.17
C GLN A 41 11.04 5.01 19.28
N GLU A 42 11.50 5.20 20.52
CA GLU A 42 12.90 5.51 20.87
C GLU A 42 13.89 4.42 20.43
N SER A 43 13.40 3.16 20.29
CA SER A 43 14.22 2.00 19.93
C SER A 43 14.60 1.93 18.44
N SER A 44 14.06 2.81 17.60
CA SER A 44 14.22 2.75 16.13
C SER A 44 15.58 3.27 15.64
N LYS A 45 16.68 2.67 16.12
CA LYS A 45 18.04 2.94 15.63
C LYS A 45 18.13 2.56 14.14
N GLY A 46 18.09 3.57 13.27
CA GLY A 46 18.25 3.43 11.81
C GLY A 46 16.97 3.57 10.99
N LEU A 47 15.79 3.64 11.61
CA LEU A 47 14.49 3.78 10.93
C LEU A 47 14.02 5.24 10.90
N TYR A 48 14.88 6.10 10.39
CA TYR A 48 14.63 7.52 10.15
C TYR A 48 14.79 7.84 8.66
N ILE A 49 14.25 8.97 8.22
CA ILE A 49 14.40 9.44 6.83
C ILE A 49 15.74 10.18 6.71
N VAL A 50 15.90 11.21 7.53
CA VAL A 50 17.11 12.03 7.63
C VAL A 50 17.43 12.21 9.11
N SER A 51 18.71 12.18 9.40
CA SER A 51 19.29 12.51 10.69
C SER A 51 20.19 13.71 10.53
N PHE A 52 20.04 14.70 11.39
CA PHE A 52 20.91 15.86 11.48
C PHE A 52 21.74 15.73 12.74
N GLU A 53 23.06 15.80 12.57
CA GLU A 53 24.04 15.77 13.64
C GLU A 53 24.93 17.00 13.49
N TYR A 54 25.19 17.70 14.59
CA TYR A 54 26.18 18.77 14.58
C TYR A 54 27.41 18.33 15.37
N ASP A 55 28.58 18.57 14.80
CA ASP A 55 29.83 18.38 15.51
C ASP A 55 30.00 19.54 16.48
N VAL A 56 29.60 19.35 17.74
CA VAL A 56 30.12 20.21 18.79
C VAL A 56 31.60 19.90 18.88
N PRO A 57 32.51 20.87 18.69
CA PRO A 57 33.89 20.64 19.07
C PRO A 57 33.85 20.28 20.55
N VAL A 58 34.16 19.03 20.87
CA VAL A 58 34.28 18.55 22.25
C VAL A 58 35.39 19.39 22.84
N GLY A 59 35.02 20.53 23.41
CA GLY A 59 35.96 21.41 24.04
C GLY A 59 36.56 20.58 25.14
N ASN A 60 37.85 20.25 25.02
CA ASN A 60 38.68 19.77 26.12
C ASN A 60 38.83 20.87 27.19
N ASN A 61 37.78 21.64 27.45
CA ASN A 61 37.59 22.40 28.67
C ASN A 61 37.27 21.39 29.77
N ARG A 62 38.29 20.57 30.09
CA ARG A 62 38.68 20.39 31.48
C ARG A 62 38.83 21.82 31.99
N LEU A 63 37.73 22.39 32.47
CA LEU A 63 37.73 23.55 33.33
C LEU A 63 38.64 23.13 34.48
N VAL A 64 39.94 23.41 34.33
CA VAL A 64 40.82 23.64 35.45
C VAL A 64 40.08 24.71 36.21
N ARG A 65 39.38 24.28 37.25
CA ARG A 65 38.81 25.11 38.29
C ARG A 65 40.01 25.85 38.87
N ARG A 66 40.42 26.93 38.21
CA ARG A 66 41.40 27.85 38.71
C ARG A 66 40.64 28.58 39.79
N GLN A 67 40.85 28.04 40.98
CA GLN A 67 40.56 28.61 42.27
C GLN A 67 40.55 30.13 42.18
N GLU A 68 39.36 30.66 42.39
CA GLU A 68 39.06 32.08 42.48
C GLU A 68 39.50 32.53 43.87
N ASP A 69 40.81 32.69 44.03
CA ASP A 69 41.40 33.62 44.99
C ASP A 69 42.00 34.72 44.10
N ASP A 70 41.23 35.77 43.81
CA ASP A 70 41.74 37.15 43.72
C ASP A 70 40.59 38.11 43.40
N ALA A 71 40.51 39.13 44.24
CA ALA A 71 39.50 40.16 44.23
C ALA A 71 39.67 41.12 43.04
N GLU A 72 38.52 41.64 42.61
CA GLU A 72 38.37 43.00 42.09
C GLU A 72 39.08 43.33 40.77
N THR A 73 38.40 43.12 39.63
CA THR A 73 38.29 44.14 38.55
C THR A 73 37.18 43.73 37.59
N THR A 74 36.11 44.51 37.57
CA THR A 74 34.99 44.41 36.63
C THR A 74 35.39 44.93 35.25
N THR A 75 35.48 44.04 34.26
CA THR A 75 35.29 44.41 32.84
C THR A 75 34.39 43.38 32.17
N ILE A 76 33.12 43.76 32.03
CA ILE A 76 32.11 43.01 31.29
C ILE A 76 32.41 43.21 29.80
N VAL A 77 33.13 42.28 29.18
CA VAL A 77 33.16 42.14 27.72
C VAL A 77 32.07 41.13 27.36
N GLN A 78 30.86 41.66 27.18
CA GLN A 78 29.72 40.93 26.64
C GLN A 78 29.93 40.79 25.12
N THR A 79 30.46 39.65 24.67
CA THR A 79 30.48 39.28 23.25
C THR A 79 29.06 39.03 22.75
N ARG A 80 28.39 40.08 22.27
CA ARG A 80 27.19 39.99 21.43
C ARG A 80 27.63 39.56 20.02
N SER A 81 27.28 38.34 19.60
CA SER A 81 27.05 38.02 18.19
C SER A 81 25.55 37.95 17.93
N ILE A 82 24.94 39.13 17.76
CA ILE A 82 23.59 39.25 17.22
C ILE A 82 23.73 39.22 15.69
N ALA A 83 23.40 38.10 15.07
CA ALA A 83 23.02 38.10 13.67
C ALA A 83 21.65 38.81 13.56
N THR A 84 21.69 40.13 13.34
CA THR A 84 20.48 40.89 13.02
C THR A 84 20.14 40.59 11.56
N ILE A 85 19.17 39.71 11.33
CA ILE A 85 18.52 39.62 10.02
C ILE A 85 17.67 40.87 9.88
N SER A 86 18.21 41.90 9.23
CA SER A 86 17.42 43.06 8.80
C SER A 86 16.49 42.60 7.67
N GLN A 87 15.25 42.28 8.01
CA GLN A 87 14.21 42.03 7.02
C GLN A 87 13.85 43.37 6.37
N THR A 88 14.44 43.66 5.22
CA THR A 88 14.07 44.83 4.40
C THR A 88 12.70 44.53 3.79
N ARG A 89 11.64 45.02 4.44
CA ARG A 89 10.29 45.00 3.87
C ARG A 89 10.26 46.02 2.74
N THR A 90 10.34 45.53 1.50
CA THR A 90 10.07 46.33 0.31
C THR A 90 8.60 46.75 0.34
N VAL A 91 8.33 47.99 0.76
CA VAL A 91 7.01 48.61 0.64
C VAL A 91 6.85 48.99 -0.84
N ALA A 92 5.88 48.36 -1.50
CA ALA A 92 5.48 48.73 -2.85
C ALA A 92 4.83 50.14 -2.82
N PRO A 93 5.06 50.98 -3.85
CA PRO A 93 4.54 52.34 -3.87
C PRO A 93 3.02 52.33 -4.04
N GLU A 94 2.37 53.11 -3.18
CA GLU A 94 0.94 53.39 -3.17
C GLU A 94 0.55 54.22 -4.41
N PRO A 95 -0.51 53.88 -5.16
CA PRO A 95 -0.98 54.71 -6.25
C PRO A 95 -1.80 55.88 -5.70
N THR A 96 -1.41 57.08 -6.12
CA THR A 96 -2.08 58.34 -5.85
C THR A 96 -3.42 58.39 -6.59
N GLU A 97 -4.54 58.43 -5.87
CA GLU A 97 -5.86 58.81 -6.41
C GLU A 97 -6.46 59.96 -5.61
N ASP A 98 -6.85 60.99 -6.34
CA ASP A 98 -7.45 62.25 -5.91
C ASP A 98 -8.98 62.11 -5.68
N PRO A 99 -9.63 63.11 -5.02
CA PRO A 99 -10.82 62.88 -4.21
C PRO A 99 -12.14 63.12 -4.95
N THR A 100 -13.19 62.40 -4.53
CA THR A 100 -14.58 62.90 -4.58
C THR A 100 -15.39 62.41 -3.38
N PRO A 101 -16.42 63.17 -2.93
CA PRO A 101 -16.96 63.05 -1.58
C PRO A 101 -18.32 62.31 -1.51
N ALA A 102 -18.61 61.88 -0.28
CA ALA A 102 -19.91 61.51 0.30
C ALA A 102 -20.45 60.11 -0.06
N ASP A 103 -20.48 59.20 0.93
CA ASP A 103 -21.70 59.04 1.73
C ASP A 103 -21.51 58.10 2.94
N ASN A 104 -22.22 58.46 4.01
CA ASN A 104 -22.22 57.87 5.34
C ASN A 104 -22.73 56.42 5.39
N LYS A 105 -22.08 55.57 6.21
CA LYS A 105 -22.79 54.63 7.11
C LYS A 105 -21.88 53.99 8.16
N GLU A 106 -22.18 54.32 9.41
CA GLU A 106 -21.78 53.59 10.62
C GLU A 106 -22.07 52.09 10.50
N SER A 107 -21.07 51.26 10.84
CA SER A 107 -21.30 49.90 11.31
C SER A 107 -20.24 49.53 12.35
N THR A 108 -20.68 49.56 13.60
CA THR A 108 -19.94 49.20 14.79
C THR A 108 -19.79 47.67 14.83
N ALA A 109 -18.68 47.14 14.33
CA ALA A 109 -18.34 45.73 14.47
C ALA A 109 -17.50 45.51 15.73
N SER A 110 -18.13 44.95 16.76
CA SER A 110 -17.50 44.43 17.97
C SER A 110 -16.47 43.36 17.62
N SER A 111 -15.20 43.64 17.91
CA SER A 111 -14.08 42.71 17.85
C SER A 111 -14.21 41.66 18.96
N THR A 112 -14.72 40.48 18.61
CA THR A 112 -14.67 39.30 19.48
C THR A 112 -13.32 38.62 19.26
N MET A 113 -12.47 38.62 20.30
CA MET A 113 -11.19 37.90 20.27
C MET A 113 -11.41 36.42 19.92
N PRO A 114 -10.58 35.82 19.06
CA PRO A 114 -10.68 34.40 18.73
C PRO A 114 -10.33 33.56 19.97
N THR A 115 -11.24 32.65 20.30
CA THR A 115 -11.09 31.68 21.38
C THR A 115 -9.81 30.84 21.16
N PRO A 116 -8.92 30.71 22.16
CA PRO A 116 -7.69 29.95 22.02
C PRO A 116 -8.00 28.49 21.68
N THR A 117 -7.37 28.00 20.61
CA THR A 117 -7.51 26.62 20.13
C THR A 117 -7.03 25.62 21.19
N PRO A 118 -7.59 24.40 21.23
CA PRO A 118 -7.28 23.38 22.25
C PRO A 118 -5.79 22.98 22.33
N ASN A 119 -4.97 23.34 21.34
CA ASN A 119 -3.51 23.12 21.37
C ASN A 119 -2.77 24.02 22.36
N LEU A 120 -3.28 25.21 22.68
CA LEU A 120 -2.64 26.15 23.61
C LEU A 120 -2.65 25.64 25.07
N LYS A 121 -3.75 24.99 25.50
CA LYS A 121 -3.83 24.40 26.85
C LYS A 121 -2.88 23.22 27.06
N LEU A 122 -2.61 22.46 25.99
CA LEU A 122 -1.63 21.37 26.05
C LEU A 122 -0.20 21.94 26.09
N GLN A 123 0.04 23.01 25.33
CA GLN A 123 1.30 23.75 25.33
C GLN A 123 1.58 24.39 26.71
N GLU A 124 0.57 24.98 27.36
CA GLU A 124 0.69 25.52 28.73
C GLU A 124 0.93 24.44 29.78
N LYS A 125 0.18 23.32 29.72
CA LYS A 125 0.41 22.20 30.64
C LYS A 125 1.80 21.60 30.49
N PHE A 126 2.31 21.52 29.27
CA PHE A 126 3.65 20.99 29.01
C PHE A 126 4.74 22.01 29.36
N LYS A 127 4.55 23.30 29.08
CA LYS A 127 5.42 24.38 29.54
C LYS A 127 5.55 24.34 31.06
N ASN A 128 4.43 24.21 31.78
CA ASN A 128 4.43 24.10 33.23
C ASN A 128 5.09 22.81 33.73
N MET A 129 5.02 21.70 32.99
CA MET A 129 5.70 20.44 33.33
C MET A 129 7.22 20.49 33.09
N VAL A 130 7.67 21.11 32.00
CA VAL A 130 9.09 21.32 31.74
C VAL A 130 9.66 22.34 32.72
N GLN A 131 8.91 23.40 33.00
CA GLN A 131 9.28 24.41 33.97
C GLN A 131 9.31 23.85 35.39
N SER A 132 8.40 22.95 35.77
CA SER A 132 8.48 22.24 37.05
C SER A 132 9.65 21.27 37.12
N LEU A 133 10.10 20.67 35.99
CA LEU A 133 11.30 19.85 35.95
C LEU A 133 12.59 20.70 36.08
N ILE A 134 12.58 21.91 35.51
CA ILE A 134 13.66 22.90 35.66
C ILE A 134 13.66 23.51 37.08
N GLU A 135 12.50 23.61 37.74
CA GLU A 135 12.39 24.11 39.12
C GLU A 135 12.69 23.02 40.17
N ASP A 136 12.33 21.76 39.94
CA ASP A 136 12.61 20.65 40.87
C ASP A 136 14.09 20.23 40.86
N ASP A 137 14.76 20.27 39.70
CA ASP A 137 16.21 20.13 39.63
C ASP A 137 16.83 21.53 39.72
N ASN A 138 17.32 21.88 40.90
CA ASN A 138 17.99 23.14 41.26
C ASN A 138 19.34 23.35 40.52
N MET A 139 19.41 22.92 39.26
CA MET A 139 20.61 22.77 38.44
C MET A 139 20.49 23.66 37.21
N ASN A 140 21.52 24.48 37.03
CA ASN A 140 21.86 25.24 35.84
C ASN A 140 22.26 24.31 34.66
N ALA A 141 21.52 23.20 34.47
CA ALA A 141 21.83 22.13 33.54
C ALA A 141 21.56 22.62 32.11
N THR A 142 22.64 22.97 31.41
CA THR A 142 22.60 23.30 29.99
C THR A 142 22.22 22.04 29.22
N VAL A 143 20.98 21.96 28.77
CA VAL A 143 20.50 20.89 27.88
C VAL A 143 21.09 21.13 26.49
N GLN A 144 21.85 20.16 25.96
CA GLN A 144 22.39 20.20 24.60
C GLN A 144 21.72 19.14 23.72
N PHE A 145 21.51 19.46 22.44
CA PHE A 145 20.75 18.65 21.47
C PHE A 145 21.57 18.18 20.27
N ASN A 146 22.56 17.31 20.44
CA ASN A 146 23.54 17.09 19.37
C ASN A 146 22.99 16.39 18.11
N HIS A 147 21.80 15.79 18.21
CA HIS A 147 21.29 14.92 17.16
C HIS A 147 19.76 14.95 17.07
N ALA A 148 19.24 15.15 15.86
CA ALA A 148 17.81 15.15 15.54
C ALA A 148 17.48 14.18 14.40
N ARG A 149 16.47 13.33 14.59
CA ARG A 149 15.98 12.36 13.58
C ARG A 149 14.59 12.74 13.14
N VAL A 150 14.38 12.73 11.83
CA VAL A 150 13.07 12.97 11.22
C VAL A 150 12.50 11.68 10.65
N SER A 151 11.28 11.37 11.06
CA SER A 151 10.51 10.22 10.58
C SER A 151 9.12 10.65 10.11
N TYR A 152 8.42 9.78 9.37
CA TYR A 152 7.07 10.07 8.88
C TYR A 152 6.08 10.43 10.00
N SER A 153 6.22 9.77 11.15
CA SER A 153 5.31 9.92 12.29
C SER A 153 5.65 11.08 13.23
N GLY A 154 6.86 11.65 13.17
CA GLY A 154 7.33 12.62 14.16
C GLY A 154 8.82 12.94 14.06
N ILE A 155 9.28 13.76 14.99
CA ILE A 155 10.69 14.14 15.16
C ILE A 155 11.16 13.56 16.48
N CYS A 156 12.36 12.99 16.50
CA CYS A 156 13.02 12.50 17.71
C CYS A 156 14.32 13.26 17.91
N VAL A 157 14.48 13.86 19.09
CA VAL A 157 15.70 14.57 19.47
C VAL A 157 16.43 13.78 20.54
N GLU A 158 17.75 13.76 20.45
CA GLU A 158 18.63 13.21 21.48
C GLU A 158 18.92 14.30 22.50
N VAL A 159 18.59 14.03 23.76
CA VAL A 159 18.83 14.94 24.87
C VAL A 159 19.93 14.36 25.74
N THR A 160 21.07 15.05 25.80
CA THR A 160 22.19 14.69 26.67
C THR A 160 22.19 15.62 27.88
N SER A 161 21.93 15.08 29.08
CA SER A 161 22.15 15.82 30.33
C SER A 161 23.63 15.77 30.67
N MET A 162 24.23 16.93 30.98
CA MET A 162 25.64 17.01 31.39
C MET A 162 25.89 16.41 32.78
N GLU A 163 24.83 16.12 33.53
CA GLU A 163 24.91 15.79 34.94
C GLU A 163 24.91 14.27 35.17
N GLY A 164 26.02 13.61 34.82
CA GLY A 164 26.37 12.27 35.32
C GLY A 164 25.47 11.08 34.94
N ILE A 165 24.33 11.28 34.29
CA ILE A 165 23.44 10.21 33.85
C ILE A 165 24.02 9.60 32.57
N LYS A 166 24.57 8.38 32.69
CA LYS A 166 25.09 7.59 31.57
C LYS A 166 23.94 7.16 30.66
N GLY A 167 23.64 7.95 29.64
CA GLY A 167 22.78 7.52 28.54
C GLY A 167 22.08 8.70 27.88
N ALA A 168 22.24 8.80 26.56
CA ALA A 168 21.47 9.74 25.78
C ALA A 168 20.00 9.30 25.73
N GLN A 169 19.09 10.17 26.16
CA GLN A 169 17.65 9.89 26.13
C GLN A 169 17.06 10.44 24.84
N TRP A 170 16.37 9.57 24.10
CA TRP A 170 15.63 9.98 22.90
C TRP A 170 14.25 10.46 23.31
N ARG A 171 13.88 11.67 22.90
CA ARG A 171 12.53 12.19 23.09
C ARG A 171 11.87 12.34 21.74
N CYS A 172 10.88 11.48 21.49
CA CYS A 172 10.10 11.47 20.25
C CYS A 172 8.74 12.15 20.48
N GLY A 173 8.37 13.06 19.58
CA GLY A 173 7.12 13.81 19.69
C GLY A 173 6.55 14.23 18.33
N SER A 174 5.35 14.80 18.37
CA SER A 174 4.84 15.58 17.25
C SER A 174 5.57 16.93 17.17
N ILE A 175 5.54 17.58 16.00
CA ILE A 175 6.24 18.85 15.74
C ILE A 175 5.98 19.88 16.86
N ASN A 176 4.71 20.06 17.25
CA ASN A 176 4.32 21.01 18.29
C ASN A 176 4.94 20.72 19.66
N THR A 177 5.18 19.45 19.98
CA THR A 177 5.81 19.06 21.26
C THR A 177 7.32 19.22 21.21
N THR A 178 7.95 18.94 20.06
CA THR A 178 9.41 19.05 19.90
C THR A 178 9.88 20.48 19.73
N GLU A 179 9.09 21.34 19.09
CA GLU A 179 9.35 22.79 18.98
C GLU A 179 9.35 23.46 20.36
N VAL A 180 8.42 23.06 21.23
CA VAL A 180 8.40 23.53 22.63
C VAL A 180 9.63 23.03 23.39
N LEU A 181 10.07 21.78 23.19
CA LEU A 181 11.35 21.32 23.77
C LEU A 181 12.53 22.20 23.32
N GLY A 182 12.64 22.49 22.03
CA GLY A 182 13.71 23.34 21.49
C GLY A 182 13.68 24.76 22.03
N ALA A 183 12.49 25.37 22.09
CA ALA A 183 12.30 26.72 22.60
C ALA A 183 12.58 26.82 24.11
N THR A 184 12.31 25.77 24.89
CA THR A 184 12.48 25.78 26.35
C THR A 184 13.90 25.46 26.78
N ALA A 185 14.66 24.72 25.97
CA ALA A 185 16.05 24.33 26.26
C ALA A 185 17.10 25.32 25.73
N GLY A 186 16.69 26.49 25.24
CA GLY A 186 17.55 27.69 25.18
C GLY A 186 18.80 27.60 24.32
N GLY A 187 18.82 26.79 23.25
CA GLY A 187 20.06 26.58 22.51
C GLY A 187 19.97 25.75 21.24
N ASP A 188 19.00 26.00 20.36
CA ASP A 188 19.09 25.54 18.97
C ASP A 188 19.71 26.65 18.10
N PRO A 189 21.05 26.74 17.99
CA PRO A 189 21.72 27.84 17.29
C PRO A 189 21.43 27.87 15.77
N PHE A 190 20.93 26.77 15.20
CA PHE A 190 20.65 26.66 13.77
C PHE A 190 19.17 26.38 13.45
N ASP A 191 18.28 26.44 14.45
CA ASP A 191 16.87 26.09 14.32
C ASP A 191 16.66 24.76 13.57
N LEU A 192 17.41 23.71 13.97
CA LEU A 192 17.31 22.37 13.39
C LEU A 192 15.88 21.83 13.48
N ILE A 193 15.15 22.17 14.55
CA ILE A 193 13.76 21.74 14.71
C ILE A 193 12.85 22.42 13.68
N GLY A 194 13.03 23.71 13.41
CA GLY A 194 12.32 24.42 12.33
C GLY A 194 12.66 23.86 10.95
N VAL A 195 13.92 23.54 10.68
CA VAL A 195 14.31 22.89 9.41
C VAL A 195 13.71 21.49 9.29
N ALA A 196 13.72 20.71 10.38
CA ALA A 196 13.15 19.37 10.42
C ALA A 196 11.62 19.39 10.23
N SER A 197 10.91 20.35 10.83
CA SER A 197 9.47 20.52 10.66
C SER A 197 9.14 20.95 9.24
N PHE A 198 9.87 21.92 8.68
CA PHE A 198 9.72 22.35 7.29
C PHE A 198 9.94 21.19 6.31
N PHE A 199 11.00 20.40 6.50
CA PHE A 199 11.26 19.22 5.69
C PHE A 199 10.11 18.21 5.77
N LYS A 200 9.61 17.93 6.97
CA LYS A 200 8.48 17.00 7.16
C LYS A 200 7.21 17.49 6.47
N ASP A 201 6.88 18.77 6.58
CA ASP A 201 5.62 19.29 6.06
C ASP A 201 5.66 19.60 4.56
N LYS A 202 6.82 19.95 4.01
CA LYS A 202 6.97 20.35 2.60
C LYS A 202 7.57 19.29 1.70
N ILE A 203 8.41 18.41 2.24
CA ILE A 203 9.27 17.52 1.43
C ILE A 203 8.97 16.04 1.73
N ALA A 204 8.63 15.68 2.97
CA ALA A 204 8.24 14.31 3.30
C ALA A 204 6.83 14.01 2.78
N PHE A 205 6.75 13.56 1.52
CA PHE A 205 5.51 13.07 0.90
C PHE A 205 4.99 11.84 1.65
N SER A 206 4.26 12.05 2.73
CA SER A 206 3.69 10.97 3.56
C SER A 206 2.45 10.34 2.89
N LEU A 207 1.74 11.08 2.03
CA LEU A 207 0.50 10.63 1.39
C LEU A 207 0.66 9.35 0.56
N PRO A 208 1.65 9.20 -0.36
CA PRO A 208 1.84 7.98 -1.12
C PRO A 208 2.04 6.74 -0.24
N TRP A 209 2.76 6.89 0.88
CA TRP A 209 2.97 5.81 1.84
C TRP A 209 1.68 5.37 2.52
N TRP A 210 0.87 6.33 3.00
CA TRP A 210 -0.44 6.01 3.60
C TRP A 210 -1.39 5.34 2.60
N VAL A 211 -1.46 5.88 1.37
CA VAL A 211 -2.29 5.28 0.30
C VAL A 211 -1.83 3.85 0.01
N ALA A 212 -0.52 3.63 -0.07
CA ALA A 212 0.05 2.30 -0.25
C ALA A 212 -0.30 1.35 0.89
N THR A 213 -0.11 1.77 2.15
CA THR A 213 -0.43 0.95 3.34
C THR A 213 -1.91 0.56 3.36
N VAL A 214 -2.82 1.50 3.08
CA VAL A 214 -4.26 1.24 3.05
C VAL A 214 -4.63 0.29 1.90
N CYS A 215 -4.15 0.54 0.68
CA CYS A 215 -4.44 -0.32 -0.47
C CYS A 215 -3.91 -1.75 -0.26
N LEU A 216 -2.66 -1.89 0.21
CA LEU A 216 -2.07 -3.20 0.49
C LEU A 216 -2.76 -3.90 1.66
N GLY A 217 -3.18 -3.17 2.69
CA GLY A 217 -3.91 -3.75 3.82
C GLY A 217 -5.27 -4.31 3.39
N ILE A 218 -6.03 -3.57 2.59
CA ILE A 218 -7.31 -4.05 2.04
C ILE A 218 -7.07 -5.21 1.08
N ALA A 219 -6.08 -5.13 0.18
CA ALA A 219 -5.76 -6.21 -0.74
C ALA A 219 -5.33 -7.49 0.01
N MET A 220 -4.52 -7.37 1.07
CA MET A 220 -4.14 -8.46 1.96
C MET A 220 -5.37 -9.08 2.64
N LEU A 221 -6.28 -8.25 3.16
CA LEU A 221 -7.51 -8.71 3.80
C LEU A 221 -8.41 -9.46 2.81
N CYS A 222 -8.63 -8.90 1.63
CA CYS A 222 -9.36 -9.57 0.56
C CYS A 222 -8.71 -10.91 0.20
N GLN A 223 -7.39 -10.95 0.06
CA GLN A 223 -6.65 -12.18 -0.25
C GLN A 223 -6.75 -13.24 0.86
N MET A 224 -6.75 -12.82 2.13
CA MET A 224 -6.97 -13.71 3.26
C MET A 224 -8.40 -14.26 3.29
N LEU A 225 -9.40 -13.45 2.96
CA LEU A 225 -10.78 -13.92 2.80
C LEU A 225 -10.93 -14.90 1.64
N LEU A 226 -10.20 -14.69 0.54
CA LEU A 226 -10.16 -15.59 -0.62
C LEU A 226 -9.58 -16.98 -0.27
N MET A 227 -8.73 -17.05 0.76
CA MET A 227 -8.17 -18.31 1.26
C MET A 227 -9.13 -19.11 2.14
N LEU A 228 -10.21 -18.50 2.62
CA LEU A 228 -11.13 -19.17 3.53
C LEU A 228 -12.07 -20.10 2.74
N PRO A 229 -12.00 -21.43 2.90
CA PRO A 229 -12.71 -22.39 2.05
C PRO A 229 -14.23 -22.40 2.24
N LEU A 230 -14.75 -21.58 3.16
CA LEU A 230 -16.16 -21.55 3.55
C LEU A 230 -17.00 -20.55 2.74
N LEU A 231 -16.38 -19.64 1.99
CA LEU A 231 -17.09 -18.57 1.27
C LEU A 231 -17.12 -18.84 -0.24
N PRO A 232 -18.31 -18.88 -0.88
CA PRO A 232 -18.41 -18.88 -2.33
C PRO A 232 -17.99 -17.50 -2.85
N ILE A 233 -16.74 -17.41 -3.29
CA ILE A 233 -16.13 -16.15 -3.72
C ILE A 233 -16.67 -15.77 -5.11
N PRO A 234 -17.20 -14.55 -5.28
CA PRO A 234 -17.51 -14.03 -6.60
C PRO A 234 -16.22 -13.63 -7.36
N PRO A 235 -16.11 -13.92 -8.66
CA PRO A 235 -14.92 -13.61 -9.48
C PRO A 235 -14.61 -12.10 -9.53
N VAL A 236 -15.58 -11.26 -9.18
CA VAL A 236 -15.41 -9.80 -9.07
C VAL A 236 -14.40 -9.45 -7.98
N VAL A 237 -14.39 -10.14 -6.83
CA VAL A 237 -13.51 -9.81 -5.70
C VAL A 237 -12.04 -10.01 -6.08
N GLN A 238 -11.73 -11.05 -6.85
CA GLN A 238 -10.36 -11.33 -7.29
C GLN A 238 -9.82 -10.27 -8.25
N LYS A 239 -10.67 -9.80 -9.17
CA LYS A 239 -10.34 -8.68 -10.08
C LYS A 239 -10.09 -7.39 -9.29
N VAL A 240 -10.93 -7.10 -8.30
CA VAL A 240 -10.78 -5.92 -7.41
C VAL A 240 -9.49 -6.01 -6.59
N THR A 241 -9.19 -7.16 -5.99
CA THR A 241 -7.95 -7.38 -5.22
C THR A 241 -6.71 -7.15 -6.08
N ALA A 242 -6.70 -7.65 -7.32
CA ALA A 242 -5.57 -7.47 -8.25
C ALA A 242 -5.34 -5.99 -8.59
N VAL A 243 -6.40 -5.24 -8.87
CA VAL A 243 -6.31 -3.79 -9.14
C VAL A 243 -5.83 -3.02 -7.91
N LEU A 244 -6.34 -3.36 -6.73
CA LEU A 244 -5.97 -2.67 -5.49
C LEU A 244 -4.52 -2.97 -5.06
N ALA A 245 -4.05 -4.21 -5.24
CA ALA A 245 -2.66 -4.58 -5.00
C ALA A 245 -1.71 -3.86 -5.97
N LEU A 246 -2.11 -3.66 -7.23
CA LEU A 246 -1.35 -2.90 -8.22
C LEU A 246 -1.30 -1.41 -7.84
N LEU A 247 -2.43 -0.83 -7.43
CA LEU A 247 -2.49 0.55 -6.95
C LEU A 247 -1.60 0.77 -5.72
N GLY A 248 -1.63 -0.18 -4.77
CA GLY A 248 -0.74 -0.15 -3.60
C GLY A 248 0.74 -0.23 -3.98
N CYS A 249 1.09 -1.10 -4.93
CA CYS A 249 2.48 -1.26 -5.41
C CYS A 249 3.00 -0.02 -6.16
N THR A 250 2.18 0.58 -7.01
CA THR A 250 2.54 1.84 -7.71
C THR A 250 2.67 3.01 -6.73
N ALA A 251 1.79 3.12 -5.73
CA ALA A 251 1.91 4.11 -4.66
C ALA A 251 3.17 3.89 -3.81
N LEU A 252 3.52 2.64 -3.48
CA LEU A 252 4.78 2.30 -2.80
C LEU A 252 5.98 2.75 -3.61
N LEU A 253 6.02 2.43 -4.91
CA LEU A 253 7.12 2.83 -5.79
C LEU A 253 7.26 4.35 -5.85
N GLY A 254 6.15 5.07 -6.00
CA GLY A 254 6.13 6.53 -5.97
C GLY A 254 6.68 7.09 -4.65
N GLY A 255 6.24 6.54 -3.51
CA GLY A 255 6.74 6.92 -2.19
C GLY A 255 8.24 6.68 -2.01
N LEU A 256 8.75 5.55 -2.50
CA LEU A 256 10.18 5.19 -2.44
C LEU A 256 11.06 6.11 -3.28
N VAL A 257 10.65 6.35 -4.54
CA VAL A 257 11.42 7.21 -5.46
C VAL A 257 11.44 8.64 -4.94
N LEU A 258 10.28 9.17 -4.53
CA LEU A 258 10.19 10.51 -3.95
C LEU A 258 11.04 10.65 -2.69
N GLN A 259 10.98 9.67 -1.79
CA GLN A 259 11.80 9.67 -0.57
C GLN A 259 13.30 9.63 -0.89
N HIS A 260 13.73 8.75 -1.80
CA HIS A 260 15.14 8.59 -2.16
C HIS A 260 15.73 9.88 -2.74
N VAL A 261 15.00 10.52 -3.66
CA VAL A 261 15.43 11.79 -4.27
C VAL A 261 15.42 12.90 -3.22
N ALA A 262 14.37 13.00 -2.40
CA ALA A 262 14.27 14.01 -1.35
C ALA A 262 15.39 13.90 -0.32
N SER A 263 15.66 12.70 0.21
CA SER A 263 16.70 12.49 1.23
C SER A 263 18.10 12.79 0.71
N ASN A 264 18.40 12.40 -0.54
CA ASN A 264 19.70 12.66 -1.15
C ASN A 264 19.89 14.15 -1.46
N THR A 265 18.82 14.82 -1.90
CA THR A 265 18.84 16.27 -2.14
C THR A 265 19.06 17.02 -0.83
N VAL A 266 18.38 16.64 0.25
CA VAL A 266 18.54 17.31 1.55
C VAL A 266 19.92 17.09 2.13
N ALA A 267 20.47 15.87 2.07
CA ALA A 267 21.80 15.62 2.60
C ALA A 267 22.90 16.41 1.85
N SER A 268 22.78 16.54 0.53
CA SER A 268 23.72 17.33 -0.27
C SER A 268 23.52 18.84 -0.11
N LEU A 269 22.28 19.28 0.05
CA LEU A 269 21.94 20.69 0.26
C LEU A 269 22.40 21.18 1.64
N SER A 270 22.15 20.41 2.70
CA SER A 270 22.54 20.77 4.06
C SER A 270 24.06 20.89 4.18
N LEU A 271 24.81 19.98 3.56
CA LEU A 271 26.27 20.02 3.53
C LEU A 271 26.79 21.32 2.89
N ARG A 272 26.16 21.78 1.80
CA ARG A 272 26.55 23.00 1.09
C ARG A 272 26.15 24.27 1.81
N LEU A 273 24.95 24.31 2.41
CA LEU A 273 24.44 25.50 3.10
C LEU A 273 25.10 25.74 4.45
N THR A 274 25.47 24.68 5.17
CA THR A 274 26.01 24.79 6.53
C THR A 274 27.53 24.80 6.58
N MET A 275 28.21 24.81 5.44
CA MET A 275 29.69 24.71 5.35
C MET A 275 30.27 23.52 6.14
N GLY A 276 29.51 22.44 6.28
CA GLY A 276 29.90 21.26 7.07
C GLY A 276 29.65 21.36 8.58
N ALA A 277 28.99 22.41 9.07
CA ALA A 277 28.60 22.51 10.48
C ALA A 277 27.51 21.50 10.88
N VAL A 278 26.67 21.08 9.93
CA VAL A 278 25.62 20.07 10.15
C VAL A 278 25.82 18.91 9.17
N ASN A 279 26.12 17.74 9.72
CA ASN A 279 26.19 16.49 8.99
C ASN A 279 24.79 15.87 8.90
N ALA A 280 24.28 15.73 7.68
CA ALA A 280 23.02 15.05 7.43
C ALA A 280 23.27 13.60 6.98
N HIS A 281 22.70 12.64 7.70
CA HIS A 281 22.77 11.22 7.36
C HIS A 281 21.41 10.70 6.91
N VAL A 282 21.38 9.91 5.83
CA VAL A 282 20.16 9.26 5.33
C VAL A 282 20.01 7.87 5.95
N GLY A 283 18.82 7.54 6.46
CA GLY A 283 18.56 6.25 7.07
C GLY A 283 18.52 5.10 6.05
N ARG A 284 19.64 4.37 5.91
CA ARG A 284 19.77 3.25 4.94
C ARG A 284 18.80 2.09 5.21
N MET A 285 18.44 1.83 6.47
CA MET A 285 17.53 0.74 6.82
C MET A 285 16.11 0.99 6.30
N ASN A 286 15.64 2.22 6.37
CA ASN A 286 14.32 2.59 5.85
C ASN A 286 14.25 2.35 4.33
N GLN A 287 15.29 2.74 3.60
CA GLN A 287 15.42 2.47 2.18
C GLN A 287 15.43 0.96 1.88
N ALA A 288 16.22 0.17 2.61
CA ALA A 288 16.30 -1.28 2.42
C ALA A 288 14.95 -1.99 2.65
N LEU A 289 14.25 -1.65 3.74
CA LEU A 289 12.91 -2.19 4.03
C LEU A 289 11.89 -1.81 2.96
N GLY A 290 11.97 -0.57 2.50
CA GLY A 290 11.14 -0.05 1.42
C GLY A 290 11.29 -0.82 0.11
N TRP A 291 12.52 -0.96 -0.39
CA TRP A 291 12.79 -1.71 -1.62
C TRP A 291 12.47 -3.21 -1.49
N THR A 292 12.71 -3.80 -0.32
CA THR A 292 12.35 -5.20 -0.06
C THR A 292 10.83 -5.39 -0.06
N GLY A 293 10.09 -4.49 0.60
CA GLY A 293 8.62 -4.48 0.60
C GLY A 293 8.04 -4.29 -0.81
N PHE A 294 8.64 -3.41 -1.61
CA PHE A 294 8.27 -3.23 -3.01
C PHE A 294 8.52 -4.49 -3.85
N ALA A 295 9.70 -5.12 -3.74
CA ALA A 295 10.01 -6.34 -4.48
C ALA A 295 9.04 -7.49 -4.14
N LEU A 296 8.70 -7.65 -2.85
CA LEU A 296 7.70 -8.64 -2.42
C LEU A 296 6.29 -8.30 -2.91
N SER A 297 5.89 -7.03 -2.86
CA SER A 297 4.60 -6.57 -3.39
C SER A 297 4.50 -6.79 -4.90
N LEU A 298 5.59 -6.56 -5.65
CA LEU A 298 5.65 -6.79 -7.09
C LEU A 298 5.54 -8.29 -7.42
N LEU A 299 6.27 -9.14 -6.72
CA LEU A 299 6.16 -10.60 -6.88
C LEU A 299 4.74 -11.11 -6.58
N ALA A 300 4.12 -10.60 -5.51
CA ALA A 300 2.75 -10.94 -5.19
C ALA A 300 1.77 -10.48 -6.29
N ASN A 301 1.95 -9.26 -6.82
CA ASN A 301 1.15 -8.74 -7.92
C ASN A 301 1.26 -9.60 -9.18
N ILE A 302 2.46 -10.02 -9.58
CA ILE A 302 2.65 -10.93 -10.71
C ILE A 302 1.90 -12.25 -10.46
N GLY A 303 2.03 -12.83 -9.27
CA GLY A 303 1.31 -14.04 -8.88
C GLY A 303 -0.20 -13.90 -8.99
N ILE A 304 -0.77 -12.82 -8.43
CA ILE A 304 -2.21 -12.55 -8.47
C ILE A 304 -2.69 -12.35 -9.92
N TRP A 305 -1.95 -11.60 -10.73
CA TRP A 305 -2.28 -11.37 -12.14
C TRP A 305 -2.29 -12.65 -12.97
N VAL A 306 -1.35 -13.56 -12.75
CA VAL A 306 -1.33 -14.86 -13.44
C VAL A 306 -2.57 -15.67 -13.11
N ILE A 307 -3.04 -15.66 -11.85
CA ILE A 307 -4.26 -16.39 -11.46
C ILE A 307 -5.49 -15.74 -12.10
N VAL A 308 -5.61 -14.41 -12.04
CA VAL A 308 -6.71 -13.68 -12.68
C VAL A 308 -6.76 -13.93 -14.19
N ALA A 309 -5.60 -13.92 -14.86
CA ALA A 309 -5.51 -14.20 -16.28
C ALA A 309 -5.92 -15.64 -16.61
N ALA A 310 -5.52 -16.61 -15.78
CA ALA A 310 -5.93 -18.00 -15.94
C ALA A 310 -7.45 -18.18 -15.82
N GLU A 311 -8.09 -17.51 -14.86
CA GLU A 311 -9.55 -17.53 -14.71
C GLU A 311 -10.27 -16.88 -15.89
N MET A 312 -9.80 -15.72 -16.35
CA MET A 312 -10.38 -15.08 -17.53
C MET A 312 -10.24 -15.94 -18.79
N ALA A 313 -9.13 -16.67 -18.94
CA ALA A 313 -8.94 -17.59 -20.05
C ALA A 313 -9.93 -18.78 -20.00
N ILE A 314 -10.20 -19.29 -18.80
CA ILE A 314 -11.17 -20.37 -18.58
C ILE A 314 -12.60 -19.87 -18.84
N GLU A 315 -13.00 -18.72 -18.30
CA GLU A 315 -14.32 -18.10 -18.52
C GLU A 315 -14.58 -17.90 -20.02
N LYS A 316 -13.59 -17.37 -20.75
CA LYS A 316 -13.67 -17.17 -22.20
C LYS A 316 -13.75 -18.50 -22.96
N GLY A 317 -13.04 -19.52 -22.50
CA GLY A 317 -13.08 -20.87 -23.08
C GLY A 317 -14.46 -21.53 -22.95
N GLU A 318 -15.10 -21.40 -21.79
CA GLU A 318 -16.46 -21.92 -21.57
C GLU A 318 -17.49 -21.21 -22.44
N GLN A 319 -17.39 -19.88 -22.58
CA GLN A 319 -18.26 -19.11 -23.47
C GLN A 319 -18.12 -19.55 -24.93
N MET A 320 -16.88 -19.74 -25.41
CA MET A 320 -16.64 -20.25 -26.76
C MET A 320 -17.15 -21.67 -26.96
N MET A 321 -17.04 -22.53 -25.95
CA MET A 321 -17.55 -23.90 -26.02
C MET A 321 -19.07 -23.94 -26.07
N ASN A 322 -19.76 -23.11 -25.28
CA ASN A 322 -21.23 -23.02 -25.30
C ASN A 322 -21.72 -22.52 -26.67
N HIS A 323 -21.12 -21.45 -27.19
CA HIS A 323 -21.44 -20.94 -28.52
C HIS A 323 -21.15 -21.97 -29.62
N ALA A 324 -20.05 -22.72 -29.51
CA ALA A 324 -19.74 -23.79 -30.47
C ALA A 324 -20.71 -24.99 -30.36
N THR A 325 -21.26 -25.24 -29.17
CA THR A 325 -22.24 -26.31 -28.93
C THR A 325 -23.60 -25.94 -29.51
N GLU A 326 -24.04 -24.70 -29.32
CA GLU A 326 -25.26 -24.16 -29.94
C GLU A 326 -25.15 -24.14 -31.47
N ALA A 327 -24.04 -23.63 -32.02
CA ALA A 327 -23.80 -23.65 -33.47
C ALA A 327 -23.74 -25.07 -34.06
N ALA A 328 -23.28 -26.06 -33.28
CA ALA A 328 -23.31 -27.46 -33.70
C ALA A 328 -24.74 -28.04 -33.66
N PHE A 329 -25.53 -27.67 -32.66
CA PHE A 329 -26.93 -28.09 -32.52
C PHE A 329 -27.78 -27.57 -33.68
N ASP A 330 -27.69 -26.28 -34.01
CA ASP A 330 -28.39 -25.67 -35.15
C ASP A 330 -28.02 -26.31 -36.51
N LYS A 331 -26.75 -26.73 -36.65
CA LYS A 331 -26.28 -27.43 -37.85
C LYS A 331 -26.83 -28.85 -37.96
N VAL A 332 -27.11 -29.52 -36.84
CA VAL A 332 -27.75 -30.84 -36.82
C VAL A 332 -29.26 -30.71 -37.06
N GLU A 333 -29.92 -29.75 -36.39
CA GLU A 333 -31.34 -29.43 -36.55
C GLU A 333 -31.69 -29.15 -38.03
N SER A 334 -30.89 -28.32 -38.71
CA SER A 334 -31.09 -27.97 -40.12
C SER A 334 -30.88 -29.12 -41.11
N ARG A 335 -30.29 -30.26 -40.69
CA ARG A 335 -30.10 -31.45 -41.53
C ARG A 335 -31.12 -32.54 -41.31
N LEU A 336 -31.96 -32.44 -40.27
CA LEU A 336 -33.08 -33.35 -40.12
C LEU A 336 -34.13 -33.00 -41.18
N PRO A 337 -34.51 -33.95 -42.08
CA PRO A 337 -35.53 -33.68 -43.07
C PRO A 337 -36.83 -33.34 -42.33
N PHE A 338 -37.31 -32.12 -42.55
CA PHE A 338 -38.61 -31.65 -42.06
C PHE A 338 -39.67 -32.70 -42.38
N SER A 339 -40.09 -33.48 -41.36
CA SER A 339 -41.33 -34.21 -41.42
C SER A 339 -42.44 -33.17 -41.48
N HIS A 340 -43.11 -33.10 -42.63
CA HIS A 340 -44.19 -32.14 -42.89
C HIS A 340 -45.22 -32.12 -41.74
N PRO A 341 -45.53 -30.95 -41.15
CA PRO A 341 -46.64 -30.79 -40.23
C PRO A 341 -47.96 -30.74 -41.02
N ALA A 342 -48.35 -31.86 -41.61
CA ALA A 342 -49.61 -31.97 -42.34
C ALA A 342 -50.13 -33.41 -42.35
N GLN A 343 -50.47 -33.97 -41.19
CA GLN A 343 -51.55 -34.97 -41.13
C GLN A 343 -52.13 -35.08 -39.72
N ASN A 344 -53.10 -34.20 -39.43
CA ASN A 344 -54.16 -34.50 -38.48
C ASN A 344 -54.92 -35.73 -38.98
N ARG A 345 -54.62 -36.91 -38.43
CA ARG A 345 -55.53 -38.06 -38.54
C ARG A 345 -55.79 -38.58 -37.14
N SER A 346 -56.96 -38.23 -36.63
CA SER A 346 -57.62 -38.88 -35.52
C SER A 346 -57.74 -40.38 -35.81
N VAL A 347 -56.90 -41.18 -35.17
CA VAL A 347 -57.07 -42.63 -35.13
C VAL A 347 -57.04 -43.05 -33.66
N SER A 348 -58.24 -43.17 -33.11
CA SER A 348 -58.50 -44.02 -31.95
C SER A 348 -58.17 -45.45 -32.38
N GLY A 349 -57.06 -45.99 -31.88
CA GLY A 349 -56.58 -47.31 -32.27
C GLY A 349 -55.55 -47.82 -31.29
N SER A 350 -56.04 -48.42 -30.21
CA SER A 350 -55.31 -49.31 -29.31
C SER A 350 -54.34 -50.22 -30.09
N SER A 351 -53.04 -49.96 -29.99
CA SER A 351 -52.02 -51.02 -30.11
C SER A 351 -50.68 -50.58 -29.51
N THR A 352 -50.22 -51.44 -28.63
CA THR A 352 -48.90 -51.49 -27.99
C THR A 352 -47.79 -51.62 -29.04
N ALA A 353 -47.02 -50.55 -29.29
CA ALA A 353 -45.77 -50.62 -30.03
C ALA A 353 -44.81 -49.51 -29.56
N SER A 354 -44.41 -49.57 -28.29
CA SER A 354 -43.32 -48.78 -27.72
C SER A 354 -42.05 -49.64 -27.67
N SER A 355 -41.24 -49.64 -28.74
CA SER A 355 -39.80 -49.99 -28.65
C SER A 355 -39.12 -49.93 -30.01
N GLY A 356 -38.28 -48.93 -30.23
CA GLY A 356 -37.37 -48.90 -31.39
C GLY A 356 -36.15 -48.03 -31.13
N LEU A 357 -36.33 -46.79 -30.70
CA LEU A 357 -35.21 -45.86 -30.50
C LEU A 357 -34.52 -45.99 -29.12
N GLY A 358 -35.19 -46.54 -28.11
CA GLY A 358 -34.67 -46.64 -26.75
C GLY A 358 -33.73 -47.83 -26.47
N ARG A 359 -33.62 -48.80 -27.40
CA ARG A 359 -32.75 -49.98 -27.23
C ARG A 359 -31.34 -49.80 -27.81
N SER A 360 -31.18 -49.09 -28.92
CA SER A 360 -29.87 -48.92 -29.58
C SER A 360 -28.84 -48.14 -28.73
N LEU A 361 -29.28 -47.18 -27.92
CA LEU A 361 -28.40 -46.44 -26.99
C LEU A 361 -27.95 -47.28 -25.77
N ARG A 362 -28.72 -48.31 -25.39
CA ARG A 362 -28.41 -49.14 -24.22
C ARG A 362 -27.38 -50.23 -24.53
N ASP A 363 -27.39 -50.74 -25.77
CA ASP A 363 -26.48 -51.82 -26.17
C ASP A 363 -25.15 -51.30 -26.73
N ASN A 364 -25.12 -50.12 -27.39
CA ASN A 364 -23.89 -49.54 -27.96
C ASN A 364 -23.23 -48.45 -27.09
N GLY A 365 -23.89 -48.02 -26.01
CA GLY A 365 -23.39 -46.99 -25.09
C GLY A 365 -21.99 -47.25 -24.49
N PRO A 366 -21.63 -48.49 -24.10
CA PRO A 366 -20.31 -48.76 -23.51
C PRO A 366 -19.14 -48.48 -24.46
N ASP A 367 -19.29 -48.78 -25.75
CA ASP A 367 -18.21 -48.66 -26.74
C ASP A 367 -17.98 -47.21 -27.16
N VAL A 368 -19.04 -46.40 -27.25
CA VAL A 368 -18.94 -44.96 -27.51
C VAL A 368 -18.26 -44.25 -26.33
N LEU A 369 -18.59 -44.62 -25.09
CA LEU A 369 -17.95 -44.07 -23.89
C LEU A 369 -16.47 -44.48 -23.79
N ARG A 370 -16.12 -45.71 -24.20
CA ARG A 370 -14.74 -46.20 -24.23
C ARG A 370 -13.90 -45.50 -25.30
N GLY A 371 -14.50 -45.18 -26.45
CA GLY A 371 -13.87 -44.37 -27.50
C GLY A 371 -13.66 -42.92 -27.07
N LEU A 372 -14.65 -42.32 -26.41
CA LEU A 372 -14.56 -40.96 -25.84
C LEU A 372 -13.48 -40.86 -24.74
N ALA A 373 -13.33 -41.89 -23.91
CA ALA A 373 -12.31 -41.92 -22.87
C ALA A 373 -10.87 -42.04 -23.42
N LYS A 374 -10.69 -42.56 -24.65
CA LYS A 374 -9.38 -42.69 -25.32
C LYS A 374 -9.03 -41.52 -26.23
N ALA A 375 -9.98 -40.65 -26.57
CA ALA A 375 -9.74 -39.54 -27.47
C ALA A 375 -8.86 -38.47 -26.80
N LYS A 376 -7.69 -38.21 -27.37
CA LYS A 376 -6.76 -37.15 -26.91
C LYS A 376 -7.04 -35.82 -27.58
N THR A 377 -7.74 -35.86 -28.72
CA THR A 377 -8.09 -34.68 -29.51
C THR A 377 -9.58 -34.66 -29.86
N ARG A 378 -10.09 -33.47 -30.12
CA ARG A 378 -11.50 -33.26 -30.48
C ARG A 378 -11.90 -34.01 -31.77
N GLY A 379 -10.96 -34.21 -32.69
CA GLY A 379 -11.17 -34.98 -33.91
C GLY A 379 -11.36 -36.48 -33.65
N GLU A 380 -10.60 -37.05 -32.71
CA GLU A 380 -10.73 -38.47 -32.33
C GLU A 380 -12.05 -38.75 -31.61
N ALA A 381 -12.51 -37.83 -30.77
CA ALA A 381 -13.79 -37.94 -30.08
C ALA A 381 -14.96 -37.96 -31.08
N LEU A 382 -14.92 -37.07 -32.08
CA LEU A 382 -15.92 -37.02 -33.14
C LEU A 382 -15.86 -38.25 -34.05
N SER A 383 -14.67 -38.76 -34.36
CA SER A 383 -14.50 -39.99 -35.12
C SER A 383 -15.03 -41.22 -34.36
N ALA A 384 -14.87 -41.27 -33.04
CA ALA A 384 -15.38 -42.37 -32.21
C ALA A 384 -16.92 -42.38 -32.17
N VAL A 385 -17.54 -41.20 -32.03
CA VAL A 385 -19.01 -41.07 -32.06
C VAL A 385 -19.55 -41.42 -33.46
N ALA A 386 -18.92 -40.92 -34.53
CA ALA A 386 -19.33 -41.22 -35.90
C ALA A 386 -19.14 -42.71 -36.27
N GLY A 387 -18.11 -43.36 -35.73
CA GLY A 387 -17.86 -44.80 -35.92
C GLY A 387 -18.94 -45.68 -35.30
N GLY A 388 -19.48 -45.30 -34.13
CA GLY A 388 -20.56 -46.04 -33.46
C GLY A 388 -21.84 -46.14 -34.31
N PHE A 389 -22.17 -45.10 -35.06
CA PHE A 389 -23.37 -45.09 -35.92
C PHE A 389 -23.19 -45.83 -37.26
N ARG A 390 -21.96 -46.08 -37.70
CA ARG A 390 -21.69 -46.65 -39.03
C ARG A 390 -21.82 -48.18 -39.06
N ASN A 391 -21.62 -48.86 -37.93
CA ASN A 391 -21.69 -50.33 -37.84
C ASN A 391 -23.12 -50.89 -37.79
N GLU A 392 -24.14 -50.05 -37.58
CA GLU A 392 -25.54 -50.50 -37.51
C GLU A 392 -26.17 -50.77 -38.90
N LYS A 393 -25.52 -50.34 -39.99
CA LYS A 393 -26.09 -50.42 -41.35
C LYS A 393 -25.68 -51.63 -42.20
N THR A 394 -24.81 -52.53 -41.73
CA THR A 394 -24.28 -53.65 -42.55
C THR A 394 -24.76 -55.04 -42.13
N GLY A 395 -25.74 -55.15 -41.23
CA GLY A 395 -26.14 -56.42 -40.62
C GLY A 395 -27.50 -57.00 -41.03
N HIS A 396 -28.03 -56.80 -42.25
CA HIS A 396 -29.29 -57.45 -42.65
C HIS A 396 -29.48 -57.62 -44.18
N TYR A 397 -28.69 -58.50 -44.78
CA TYR A 397 -28.96 -59.24 -46.03
C TYR A 397 -28.13 -60.52 -45.88
N GLY A 398 -28.69 -61.69 -45.55
CA GLY A 398 -29.59 -62.49 -46.37
C GLY A 398 -28.82 -63.73 -46.84
N ASN A 399 -28.95 -64.85 -46.15
CA ASN A 399 -28.51 -66.16 -46.64
C ASN A 399 -29.63 -67.18 -46.35
N GLY A 400 -30.51 -67.35 -47.33
CA GLY A 400 -31.52 -68.40 -47.35
C GLY A 400 -30.93 -69.65 -47.98
N THR A 401 -30.81 -70.71 -47.18
CA THR A 401 -30.39 -72.04 -47.61
C THR A 401 -31.58 -72.75 -48.27
N VAL A 402 -31.46 -73.07 -49.56
CA VAL A 402 -32.41 -73.93 -50.28
C VAL A 402 -31.97 -75.38 -50.13
N ILE A 403 -32.92 -76.22 -49.70
CA ILE A 403 -32.83 -77.68 -49.64
C ILE A 403 -33.17 -78.23 -51.04
N VAL A 404 -32.27 -79.05 -51.60
CA VAL A 404 -32.59 -80.20 -52.47
C VAL A 404 -31.68 -81.34 -52.06
#